data_AF-A0A9X6AL18-F1
#
_entry.id   AF-A0A9X6AL18-F1
#
_cell.length_a   1.000
_cell.length_b   1.000
_cell.length_c   1.000
_cell.angle_alpha   90.00
_cell.angle_beta   90.00
_cell.angle_gamma   90.00
#
_symmetry.space_group_name_H-M   'P 1'
#
loop_
_entity.id
_entity.type
_entity.pdbx_description
1 polymer ?
#
loop_
_entity_poly.entity_id
_entity_poly.type
_entity_poly.pdbx_seq_one_letter_code
_entity_poly.pdbx_strand_id
1 'polypeptide(L)'
;MRKLFIFALAGFLAQLVDGSLGMGFGASSSSILLTFGVAPAIVSATVHFSEIATTAASGTSHWKFENVHYPTMLKLAIPGAISAFLGAAVLTSINANAIKPLIALFLLSMGVYILYQFIFKHMNDEHYYSGHFGRIRMVSQGAIAGFLDAIGGG
;
A
#
# COMPACT_ATOMS: atom_id res chain seq x y z
N MET A 1 -14.94 -22.79 10.11
CA MET A 1 -15.99 -22.20 9.25
C MET A 1 -16.32 -20.74 9.61
N ARG A 2 -16.86 -20.41 10.80
CA ARG A 2 -17.29 -19.03 11.12
C ARG A 2 -16.20 -17.95 10.97
N LYS A 3 -14.97 -18.22 11.44
CA LYS A 3 -13.83 -17.28 11.32
C LYS A 3 -13.45 -17.00 9.86
N LEU A 4 -13.51 -18.01 8.98
CA LEU A 4 -13.20 -17.86 7.56
C LEU A 4 -14.21 -16.94 6.87
N PHE A 5 -15.49 -17.08 7.19
CA PHE A 5 -16.53 -16.21 6.63
C PHE A 5 -16.36 -14.75 7.08
N ILE A 6 -15.99 -14.54 8.36
CA ILE A 6 -15.70 -13.19 8.89
C ILE A 6 -14.48 -12.59 8.18
N PHE A 7 -13.40 -13.36 8.00
CA PHE A 7 -12.20 -12.89 7.31
C PHE A 7 -12.45 -12.62 5.83
N ALA A 8 -13.25 -13.44 5.16
CA ALA A 8 -13.64 -13.23 3.76
C ALA A 8 -14.45 -11.95 3.60
N LEU A 9 -15.45 -11.72 4.46
CA LEU A 9 -16.26 -10.50 4.44
C LEU A 9 -15.42 -9.26 4.76
N ALA A 10 -14.55 -9.36 5.78
CA ALA A 10 -13.63 -8.30 6.16
C ALA A 10 -12.68 -7.92 5.02
N GLY A 11 -12.03 -8.90 4.39
CA GLY A 11 -11.14 -8.68 3.26
C GLY A 11 -11.88 -8.10 2.05
N PHE A 12 -13.11 -8.55 1.80
CA PHE A 12 -13.97 -7.98 0.76
C PHE A 12 -14.28 -6.49 1.01
N LEU A 13 -14.67 -6.13 2.24
CA LEU A 13 -14.94 -4.73 2.59
C LEU A 13 -13.67 -3.89 2.54
N ALA A 14 -12.55 -4.40 3.02
CA ALA A 14 -11.26 -3.73 2.92
C ALA A 14 -10.88 -3.47 1.45
N GLN A 15 -11.12 -4.44 0.57
CA GLN A 15 -10.85 -4.28 -0.86
C GLN A 15 -11.83 -3.34 -1.57
N LEU A 16 -13.07 -3.20 -1.10
CA LEU A 16 -14.00 -2.19 -1.63
C LEU A 16 -13.54 -0.76 -1.29
N VAL A 17 -13.04 -0.55 -0.08
CA VAL A 17 -12.46 0.74 0.32
C VAL A 17 -11.21 1.01 -0.51
N ASP A 18 -10.31 0.04 -0.60
CA ASP A 18 -9.08 0.16 -1.37
C ASP A 18 -9.33 0.37 -2.87
N GLY A 19 -10.25 -0.39 -3.48
CA GLY A 19 -10.59 -0.25 -4.89
C GLY A 19 -11.30 1.06 -5.24
N SER A 20 -11.88 1.76 -4.26
CA SER A 20 -12.52 3.07 -4.46
C SER A 20 -11.58 4.24 -4.18
N LEU A 21 -10.71 4.14 -3.16
CA LEU A 21 -9.78 5.21 -2.76
C LEU A 21 -8.38 5.07 -3.37
N GLY A 22 -8.01 3.87 -3.84
CA GLY A 22 -6.68 3.52 -4.30
C GLY A 22 -5.64 3.35 -3.18
N MET A 23 -6.07 3.26 -1.92
CA MET A 23 -5.21 3.06 -0.75
C MET A 23 -6.00 2.47 0.44
N GLY A 24 -5.29 1.87 1.40
CA GLY A 24 -5.85 1.52 2.72
C GLY A 24 -6.24 0.06 2.92
N PHE A 25 -6.00 -0.82 1.93
CA PHE A 25 -6.16 -2.27 2.11
C PHE A 25 -5.35 -2.79 3.29
N GLY A 26 -4.05 -2.44 3.36
CA GLY A 26 -3.14 -2.89 4.40
C GLY A 26 -3.59 -2.51 5.81
N ALA A 27 -3.95 -1.23 6.02
CA ALA A 27 -4.44 -0.74 7.31
C ALA A 27 -5.74 -1.42 7.75
N SER A 28 -6.70 -1.57 6.82
CA SER A 28 -8.02 -2.15 7.11
C SER A 28 -7.92 -3.65 7.40
N SER A 29 -7.27 -4.41 6.52
CA SER A 29 -7.11 -5.86 6.64
C SER A 29 -6.23 -6.25 7.85
N SER A 30 -5.14 -5.51 8.08
CA SER A 30 -4.25 -5.78 9.22
C SER A 30 -4.95 -5.54 10.56
N SER A 31 -5.71 -4.46 10.68
CA SER A 31 -6.46 -4.14 11.91
C SER A 31 -7.44 -5.24 12.29
N ILE A 32 -8.15 -5.80 11.31
CA ILE A 32 -9.10 -6.88 11.54
C ILE A 32 -8.37 -8.16 11.94
N LEU A 33 -7.36 -8.58 11.18
CA LEU A 33 -6.63 -9.81 11.48
C LEU A 33 -5.93 -9.77 12.84
N LEU A 34 -5.33 -8.63 13.21
CA LEU A 34 -4.72 -8.42 14.52
C LEU A 34 -5.74 -8.47 15.66
N THR A 35 -6.92 -7.87 15.45
CA THR A 35 -8.02 -7.89 16.44
C THR A 35 -8.49 -9.32 16.73
N PHE A 36 -8.44 -10.21 15.74
CA PHE A 36 -8.75 -11.63 15.90
C PHE A 36 -7.56 -12.48 16.42
N GLY A 37 -6.46 -11.84 16.82
CA GLY A 37 -5.31 -12.48 17.46
C GLY A 37 -4.36 -13.20 16.48
N VAL A 38 -4.40 -12.87 15.19
CA VAL A 38 -3.43 -13.41 14.22
C VAL A 38 -2.06 -12.78 14.49
N ALA A 39 -1.00 -13.61 14.49
CA ALA A 39 0.35 -13.13 14.73
C ALA A 39 0.77 -12.06 13.69
N PRO A 40 1.40 -10.93 14.09
CA PRO A 40 1.71 -9.82 13.17
C PRO A 40 2.48 -10.23 11.91
N ALA A 41 3.40 -11.20 12.02
CA ALA A 41 4.14 -11.72 10.87
C ALA A 41 3.23 -12.42 9.85
N ILE A 42 2.23 -13.16 10.32
CA ILE A 42 1.24 -13.84 9.46
C ILE A 42 0.30 -12.79 8.84
N VAL A 43 -0.09 -11.77 9.60
CA VAL A 43 -0.91 -10.66 9.10
C VAL A 43 -0.22 -9.97 7.93
N SER A 44 1.00 -9.49 8.13
CA SER A 44 1.78 -8.79 7.10
C SER A 44 1.96 -9.67 5.85
N ALA A 45 2.40 -10.93 6.02
CA ALA A 45 2.57 -11.84 4.88
C ALA A 45 1.27 -12.09 4.10
N THR A 46 0.14 -12.24 4.80
CA THR A 46 -1.16 -12.51 4.17
C THR A 46 -1.69 -11.28 3.43
N VAL A 47 -1.55 -10.09 4.03
CA VAL A 47 -1.97 -8.82 3.42
C VAL A 47 -1.20 -8.56 2.15
N HIS A 48 0.14 -8.57 2.21
CA HIS A 48 1.00 -8.36 1.05
C HIS A 48 0.71 -9.38 -0.07
N PHE A 49 0.55 -10.66 0.28
CA PHE A 49 0.23 -11.68 -0.70
C PHE A 49 -1.15 -11.47 -1.34
N SER A 50 -2.15 -11.07 -0.55
CA SER A 50 -3.49 -10.77 -1.05
C SER A 50 -3.49 -9.55 -1.96
N GLU A 51 -2.69 -8.54 -1.62
CA GLU A 51 -2.58 -7.29 -2.36
C GLU A 51 -1.98 -7.48 -3.75
N ILE A 52 -1.09 -8.46 -3.94
CA ILE A 52 -0.63 -8.87 -5.28
C ILE A 52 -1.83 -9.31 -6.14
N ALA A 53 -2.69 -10.17 -5.60
CA ALA A 53 -3.84 -10.70 -6.34
C ALA A 53 -4.90 -9.62 -6.62
N THR A 54 -5.20 -8.79 -5.63
CA THR A 54 -6.21 -7.74 -5.79
C THR A 54 -5.73 -6.60 -6.66
N THR A 55 -4.46 -6.18 -6.54
CA THR A 55 -3.85 -5.17 -7.42
C THR A 55 -3.75 -5.68 -8.86
N ALA A 56 -3.46 -6.97 -9.07
CA ALA A 56 -3.49 -7.56 -10.41
C ALA A 56 -4.91 -7.54 -11.01
N ALA A 57 -5.93 -7.88 -10.23
CA ALA A 57 -7.32 -7.83 -10.66
C ALA A 57 -7.76 -6.38 -10.99
N SER A 58 -7.45 -5.42 -10.12
CA SER A 58 -7.73 -4.00 -10.35
C SER A 58 -6.97 -3.46 -11.56
N GLY A 59 -5.67 -3.75 -11.67
CA GLY A 59 -4.83 -3.31 -12.79
C GLY A 59 -5.29 -3.86 -14.13
N THR A 60 -5.67 -5.14 -14.19
CA THR A 60 -6.25 -5.74 -15.41
C THR A 60 -7.60 -5.15 -15.77
N SER A 61 -8.43 -4.79 -14.78
CA SER A 61 -9.67 -4.04 -15.00
C SER A 61 -9.40 -2.67 -15.63
N HIS A 62 -8.50 -1.87 -15.05
CA HIS A 62 -8.09 -0.58 -15.62
C HIS A 62 -7.55 -0.70 -17.04
N TRP A 63 -6.75 -1.74 -17.30
CA TRP A 63 -6.22 -2.03 -18.63
C TRP A 63 -7.32 -2.35 -19.64
N LYS A 64 -8.29 -3.20 -19.26
CA LYS A 64 -9.43 -3.58 -20.10
C LYS A 64 -10.36 -2.41 -20.42
N PHE A 65 -10.50 -1.47 -19.49
CA PHE A 65 -11.29 -0.24 -19.68
C PHE A 65 -10.50 0.90 -20.36
N GLU A 66 -9.30 0.63 -20.89
CA GLU A 66 -8.42 1.61 -21.54
C GLU A 66 -8.07 2.82 -20.66
N ASN A 67 -8.17 2.66 -19.34
CA ASN A 67 -7.95 3.72 -18.35
C ASN A 67 -6.50 3.73 -17.85
N VAL A 68 -5.53 3.46 -18.73
CA VAL A 68 -4.11 3.33 -18.39
C VAL A 68 -3.26 4.26 -19.23
N HIS A 69 -2.65 5.25 -18.58
CA HIS A 69 -1.60 6.07 -19.20
C HIS A 69 -0.23 5.39 -19.06
N TYR A 70 0.11 4.54 -20.02
CA TYR A 70 1.35 3.73 -20.03
C TYR A 70 2.64 4.50 -19.73
N PRO A 71 2.87 5.72 -20.26
CA PRO A 71 4.09 6.45 -19.96
C PRO A 71 4.23 6.82 -18.48
N THR A 72 3.13 7.08 -17.78
CA THR A 72 3.14 7.37 -16.34
C THR A 72 3.26 6.07 -15.56
N MET A 73 2.50 5.04 -15.94
CA MET A 73 2.55 3.71 -15.33
C MET A 73 3.98 3.17 -15.31
N LEU A 74 4.68 3.13 -16.44
CA LEU A 74 6.05 2.58 -16.51
C LEU A 74 7.07 3.41 -15.74
N LYS A 75 6.93 4.74 -15.73
CA LYS A 75 7.82 5.65 -14.98
C LYS A 75 7.68 5.51 -13.46
N LEU A 76 6.55 4.99 -12.98
CA LEU A 76 6.33 4.72 -11.56
C LEU A 76 6.65 3.25 -11.22
N ALA A 77 6.10 2.31 -12.00
CA ALA A 77 6.15 0.88 -11.74
C ALA A 77 7.56 0.31 -11.81
N ILE A 78 8.36 0.67 -12.82
CA ILE A 78 9.73 0.14 -12.97
C ILE A 78 10.63 0.56 -11.79
N PRO A 79 10.83 1.86 -11.52
CA PRO A 79 11.68 2.27 -10.41
C PRO A 79 11.11 1.83 -9.06
N GLY A 80 9.78 1.81 -8.89
CA GLY A 80 9.14 1.31 -7.67
C GLY A 80 9.36 -0.17 -7.43
N ALA A 81 9.25 -1.03 -8.46
CA ALA A 81 9.51 -2.45 -8.32
C ALA A 81 10.98 -2.74 -7.96
N ILE A 82 11.92 -2.04 -8.62
CA ILE A 82 13.36 -2.18 -8.33
C ILE A 82 13.65 -1.74 -6.89
N SER A 83 13.13 -0.58 -6.47
CA SER A 83 13.38 -0.05 -5.14
C SER A 83 12.68 -0.86 -4.04
N ALA A 84 11.49 -1.40 -4.29
CA ALA A 84 10.79 -2.30 -3.38
C ALA A 84 11.59 -3.59 -3.16
N PHE A 85 12.10 -4.19 -4.23
CA PHE A 85 12.97 -5.36 -4.13
C PHE A 85 14.23 -5.07 -3.31
N LEU A 86 14.88 -3.93 -3.57
CA LEU A 86 16.04 -3.48 -2.79
C LEU A 86 15.68 -3.21 -1.32
N GLY A 87 14.54 -2.58 -1.05
CA GLY A 87 14.03 -2.30 0.29
C GLY A 87 13.78 -3.58 1.09
N ALA A 88 13.14 -4.58 0.47
CA ALA A 88 12.94 -5.90 1.06
C ALA A 88 14.29 -6.60 1.34
N ALA A 89 15.23 -6.57 0.38
CA ALA A 89 16.56 -7.14 0.57
C ALA A 89 17.32 -6.48 1.74
N VAL A 90 17.32 -5.15 1.81
CA VAL A 90 17.92 -4.40 2.92
C VAL A 90 17.24 -4.77 4.24
N LEU A 91 15.91 -4.81 4.29
CA LEU A 91 15.17 -5.15 5.50
C LEU A 91 15.54 -6.54 6.02
N THR A 92 15.65 -7.53 5.13
CA THR A 92 16.05 -8.90 5.51
C THR A 92 17.50 -9.03 5.99
N SER A 93 18.36 -8.07 5.64
CA SER A 93 19.78 -8.05 6.05
C SER A 93 20.01 -7.42 7.44
N ILE A 94 19.02 -6.71 7.99
CA ILE A 94 19.13 -5.99 9.27
C ILE A 94 18.55 -6.84 10.40
N ASN A 95 19.13 -6.72 11.60
CA ASN A 95 18.63 -7.42 12.79
C ASN A 95 17.17 -7.01 13.11
N ALA A 96 16.30 -8.00 13.22
CA ALA A 96 14.87 -7.82 13.50
C ALA A 96 14.58 -7.00 14.76
N ASN A 97 15.41 -7.09 15.80
CA ASN A 97 15.19 -6.36 17.05
C ASN A 97 15.47 -4.86 16.92
N ALA A 98 16.36 -4.46 16.02
CA ALA A 98 16.69 -3.06 15.76
C ALA A 98 15.68 -2.41 14.81
N ILE A 99 15.20 -3.14 13.79
CA ILE A 99 14.33 -2.57 12.75
C ILE A 99 12.85 -2.51 13.14
N LYS A 100 12.37 -3.43 13.97
CA LYS A 100 10.98 -3.46 14.47
C LYS A 100 10.48 -2.12 15.04
N PRO A 101 11.18 -1.46 15.99
CA PRO A 101 10.69 -0.19 16.54
C PRO A 101 10.70 0.94 15.50
N LEU A 102 11.60 0.89 14.53
CA LEU A 102 11.75 1.90 13.48
C LEU A 102 10.60 1.80 12.47
N ILE A 103 10.24 0.59 12.05
CA ILE A 103 9.05 0.32 11.23
C ILE A 103 7.77 0.70 11.98
N ALA A 104 7.66 0.34 13.26
CA ALA A 104 6.50 0.68 14.07
C ALA A 104 6.30 2.20 14.17
N LEU A 105 7.38 2.97 14.34
CA LEU A 105 7.32 4.43 14.38
C LEU A 105 6.91 5.02 13.03
N PHE A 106 7.43 4.47 11.93
CA PHE A 106 7.06 4.87 10.57
C PHE A 106 5.57 4.63 10.30
N LEU A 107 5.08 3.41 10.58
CA LEU A 107 3.68 3.04 10.43
C LEU A 107 2.74 3.88 11.31
N LEU A 108 3.13 4.12 12.57
CA LEU A 108 2.38 4.98 13.47
C LEU A 108 2.28 6.40 12.91
N SER A 109 3.39 6.95 12.40
CA SER A 109 3.43 8.29 11.81
C SER A 109 2.54 8.39 10.57
N MET A 110 2.55 7.36 9.71
CA MET A 110 1.65 7.28 8.56
C MET A 110 0.17 7.17 8.98
N GLY A 111 -0.14 6.35 9.97
CA GLY A 111 -1.51 6.25 10.51
C GLY A 111 -2.01 7.59 11.06
N VAL A 112 -1.19 8.31 11.82
CA VAL A 112 -1.50 9.66 12.32
C VAL A 112 -1.66 10.64 11.16
N TYR A 113 -0.80 10.58 10.14
CA TYR A 113 -0.90 11.43 8.95
C TYR A 113 -2.21 11.22 8.19
N ILE A 114 -2.59 9.96 7.94
CA ILE A 114 -3.85 9.61 7.26
C ILE A 114 -5.05 10.11 8.09
N LEU A 115 -5.07 9.84 9.40
CA LEU A 115 -6.14 10.33 10.28
C LEU A 115 -6.23 11.86 10.27
N TYR A 116 -5.10 12.55 10.34
CA TYR A 116 -5.06 14.00 10.27
C TYR A 116 -5.59 14.52 8.94
N GLN A 117 -5.17 13.91 7.83
CA GLN A 117 -5.61 14.26 6.49
C GLN A 117 -7.13 14.12 6.36
N PHE A 118 -7.73 13.02 6.82
CA PHE A 118 -9.17 12.80 6.71
C PHE A 118 -10.01 13.64 7.68
N ILE A 119 -9.53 13.91 8.91
CA ILE A 119 -10.30 14.63 9.93
C ILE A 119 -10.24 16.15 9.72
N PHE A 120 -9.05 16.68 9.44
CA PHE A 120 -8.83 18.13 9.44
C PHE A 120 -8.73 18.74 8.04
N LYS A 121 -8.37 17.93 7.04
CA LYS A 121 -8.23 18.41 5.66
C LYS A 121 -9.45 17.95 4.87
N HIS A 122 -10.48 18.80 4.77
CA HIS A 122 -11.55 18.57 3.80
C HIS A 122 -10.93 18.43 2.41
N MET A 123 -11.19 17.31 1.73
CA MET A 123 -10.76 17.04 0.36
C MET A 123 -11.55 17.94 -0.62
N ASN A 124 -11.38 19.26 -0.52
CA ASN A 124 -12.03 20.23 -1.39
C ASN A 124 -11.19 20.61 -2.62
N ASP A 125 -10.06 19.95 -2.82
CA ASP A 125 -9.27 20.20 -4.01
C ASP A 125 -9.44 19.08 -5.03
N GLU A 126 -10.40 19.28 -5.93
CA GLU A 126 -10.31 18.84 -7.33
C GLU A 126 -9.05 19.49 -7.95
N HIS A 127 -7.85 19.08 -7.52
CA HIS A 127 -6.63 19.45 -8.21
C HIS A 127 -6.58 18.64 -9.51
N TYR A 128 -7.22 19.16 -10.54
CA TYR A 128 -6.91 18.83 -11.93
C TYR A 128 -5.49 19.36 -12.21
N TYR A 129 -4.48 18.67 -11.68
CA TYR A 129 -3.06 18.98 -11.88
C TYR A 129 -2.74 18.81 -13.38
N SER A 130 -2.98 19.87 -14.14
CA SER A 130 -2.59 20.02 -15.54
C SER A 130 -1.10 20.38 -15.67
N GLY A 131 -0.29 20.02 -14.67
CA GLY A 131 1.14 20.26 -14.63
C GLY A 131 1.88 19.04 -15.13
N HIS A 132 2.65 19.20 -16.20
CA HIS A 132 3.59 18.17 -16.68
C HIS A 132 4.58 17.84 -15.55
N PHE A 133 4.31 16.80 -14.77
CA PHE A 133 5.26 16.34 -13.75
C PHE A 133 6.57 16.01 -14.47
N GLY A 134 7.67 16.64 -14.05
CA GLY A 134 8.98 16.37 -14.62
C GLY A 134 9.30 14.87 -14.48
N ARG A 135 9.83 14.25 -15.54
CA ARG A 135 10.16 12.81 -15.60
C ARG A 135 10.91 12.33 -14.35
N ILE A 136 11.84 13.16 -13.85
CA ILE A 136 12.66 12.88 -12.67
C ILE A 136 11.81 12.76 -11.40
N ARG A 137 10.80 13.62 -11.23
CA ARG A 137 9.94 13.63 -10.04
C ARG A 137 9.06 12.38 -9.98
N MET A 138 8.50 11.94 -11.11
CA MET A 138 7.70 10.70 -11.16
C MET A 138 8.57 9.47 -10.81
N VAL A 139 9.77 9.39 -11.40
CA VAL A 139 10.69 8.27 -11.17
C VAL A 139 11.13 8.24 -9.70
N SER A 140 11.48 9.40 -9.11
CA SER A 140 11.84 9.46 -7.70
C SER A 140 10.68 9.11 -6.78
N GLN A 141 9.46 9.55 -7.12
CA GLN A 141 8.26 9.20 -6.35
C GLN A 141 7.99 7.71 -6.38
N GLY A 142 8.05 7.07 -7.55
CA GLY A 142 7.90 5.62 -7.67
C GLY A 142 8.96 4.86 -6.87
N ALA A 143 10.23 5.28 -6.96
CA ALA A 143 11.32 4.67 -6.20
C ALA A 143 11.14 4.81 -4.69
N ILE A 144 10.83 6.01 -4.20
CA ILE A 144 10.64 6.26 -2.76
C ILE A 144 9.43 5.49 -2.25
N ALA A 145 8.31 5.53 -2.97
CA ALA A 145 7.09 4.82 -2.60
C ALA A 145 7.35 3.31 -2.51
N GLY A 146 7.93 2.69 -3.54
CA GLY A 146 8.22 1.25 -3.52
C GLY A 146 9.17 0.82 -2.41
N PHE A 147 10.20 1.63 -2.12
CA PHE A 147 11.15 1.33 -1.04
C PHE A 147 10.48 1.41 0.35
N LEU A 148 9.69 2.48 0.57
CA LEU A 148 8.99 2.67 1.84
C LEU A 148 7.88 1.65 2.06
N ASP A 149 7.18 1.26 1.00
CA ASP A 149 6.16 0.20 1.01
C ASP A 149 6.75 -1.15 1.44
N ALA A 150 7.85 -1.56 0.80
CA ALA A 150 8.54 -2.81 1.12
C ALA A 150 9.12 -2.85 2.54
N ILE A 151 9.53 -1.71 3.10
CA ILE A 151 10.07 -1.62 4.48
C ILE A 151 8.95 -1.45 5.51
N GLY A 152 7.91 -0.70 5.16
CA GLY A 152 6.76 -0.39 6.00
C GLY A 152 5.85 -1.60 6.22
N GLY A 153 5.89 -2.59 5.32
CA GLY A 153 5.09 -3.81 5.43
C GLY A 153 3.76 -3.76 4.69
N GLY A 154 3.56 -2.76 3.82
CA GLY A 154 2.36 -2.52 3.00
C GLY A 154 1.57 -1.33 3.51
#